data_AF-K1U5D7-F1
#
_entry.id   AF-K1U5D7-F1
#
_cell.length_a   1.000
_cell.length_b   1.000
_cell.length_c   1.000
_cell.angle_alpha   90.00
_cell.angle_beta   90.00
_cell.angle_gamma   90.00
#
_symmetry.space_group_name_H-M   'P 1'
#
loop_
_entity.id
_entity.type
_entity.pdbx_description
1 polymer ?
#
loop_
_entity_poly.entity_id
_entity_poly.type
_entity_poly.pdbx_seq_one_letter_code
_entity_poly.pdbx_strand_id
1 'polypeptide(L)'
;MRTRFLFLLVLAAATLLTNVVRSANIAHGVEVVVIDAGHGGKFPGAHYGGVYEKDLTLKVALKVGRLIEQGMPGVKVVYTRKTDKELGKTLADDLQARADIANGSGGDLFISIHVN
;
A
#
# COMPACT_ATOMS: atom_id res chain seq x y z
N MET A 1 -22.70 -48.07 -13.77
CA MET A 1 -22.30 -47.71 -12.39
C MET A 1 -20.88 -47.14 -12.31
N ARG A 2 -19.88 -47.77 -12.95
CA ARG A 2 -18.46 -47.32 -12.94
C ARG A 2 -18.22 -45.90 -13.48
N THR A 3 -18.88 -45.52 -14.57
CA THR A 3 -18.73 -44.18 -15.19
C THR A 3 -19.31 -43.05 -14.35
N ARG A 4 -20.42 -43.30 -13.65
CA ARG A 4 -21.02 -42.34 -12.70
C ARG A 4 -20.14 -42.12 -11.46
N PHE A 5 -19.49 -43.18 -10.97
CA PHE A 5 -18.53 -43.09 -9.88
C PHE A 5 -17.29 -42.29 -10.25
N LEU A 6 -16.75 -42.49 -11.46
CA LEU A 6 -15.62 -41.72 -11.97
C LEU A 6 -15.95 -40.23 -12.10
N PHE A 7 -17.13 -39.91 -12.62
CA PHE A 7 -17.61 -38.53 -12.73
C PHE A 7 -17.75 -37.84 -11.38
N LEU A 8 -18.28 -38.53 -10.37
CA LEU A 8 -18.40 -38.00 -9.01
C LEU A 8 -17.03 -37.76 -8.36
N LEU A 9 -16.06 -38.64 -8.59
CA LEU A 9 -14.69 -38.47 -8.09
C LEU A 9 -13.98 -37.26 -8.73
N VAL A 10 -14.12 -37.08 -10.04
CA VAL A 10 -13.55 -35.92 -10.75
C VAL A 10 -14.20 -34.62 -10.28
N LEU A 11 -15.52 -34.61 -10.09
CA LEU A 11 -16.24 -33.44 -9.60
C LEU A 11 -15.83 -33.09 -8.16
N ALA A 12 -15.67 -34.09 -7.28
CA ALA A 12 -15.19 -33.90 -5.92
C ALA A 12 -13.73 -33.40 -5.86
N ALA A 13 -12.86 -33.92 -6.73
CA ALA A 13 -11.49 -33.44 -6.84
C ALA A 13 -11.44 -31.99 -7.34
N ALA A 14 -12.26 -31.63 -8.33
CA ALA A 14 -12.36 -30.26 -8.84
C ALA A 14 -12.88 -29.27 -7.78
N THR A 15 -13.86 -29.66 -6.96
CA THR A 15 -14.35 -28.82 -5.87
C THR A 15 -13.33 -28.70 -4.73
N LEU A 16 -12.58 -29.76 -4.41
CA LEU A 16 -11.46 -29.70 -3.45
C LEU A 16 -10.34 -28.78 -3.94
N LEU A 17 -9.93 -28.90 -5.21
CA LEU A 17 -8.88 -28.08 -5.82
C LEU A 17 -9.25 -26.59 -5.84
N THR A 18 -10.48 -26.27 -6.22
CA THR A 18 -10.96 -24.87 -6.25
C THR A 18 -11.03 -24.24 -4.86
N ASN A 19 -11.40 -25.00 -3.82
CA ASN A 19 -11.42 -24.51 -2.45
C ASN A 19 -10.02 -24.26 -1.89
N VAL A 20 -9.03 -25.11 -2.18
CA VAL A 20 -7.63 -24.91 -1.76
C VAL A 20 -7.04 -23.66 -2.41
N VAL A 21 -7.23 -23.49 -3.72
CA VAL A 21 -6.79 -22.29 -4.45
C VAL A 21 -7.48 -21.03 -3.93
N ARG A 22 -8.78 -21.09 -3.62
CA ARG A 22 -9.52 -19.95 -3.06
C ARG A 22 -9.05 -19.59 -1.64
N SER A 23 -8.75 -20.59 -0.81
CA SER A 23 -8.24 -20.35 0.55
C SER A 23 -6.84 -19.73 0.56
N ALA A 24 -5.97 -20.08 -0.40
CA ALA A 24 -4.68 -19.43 -0.57
C ALA A 24 -4.81 -17.95 -0.99
N ASN A 25 -5.84 -17.62 -1.77
CA ASN A 25 -6.12 -16.25 -2.22
C ASN A 25 -6.78 -15.36 -1.15
N ILE A 26 -7.39 -15.94 -0.11
CA ILE A 26 -8.00 -15.19 1.01
C ILE A 26 -6.96 -14.89 2.11
N ALA A 27 -5.80 -15.56 2.09
CA ALA A 27 -4.84 -15.58 3.20
C ALA A 27 -3.54 -14.79 3.00
N HIS A 28 -3.38 -14.02 1.92
CA HIS A 28 -2.26 -13.08 1.84
C HIS A 28 -2.65 -11.80 2.59
N GLY A 29 -2.06 -11.62 3.77
CA GLY A 29 -2.20 -10.38 4.53
C GLY A 29 -1.52 -9.20 3.82
N VAL A 30 -1.50 -8.03 4.45
CA VAL A 30 -0.75 -6.88 3.94
C VAL A 30 0.75 -7.18 4.08
N GLU A 31 1.48 -7.25 2.96
CA GLU A 31 2.92 -7.49 2.93
C GLU A 31 3.69 -6.21 2.58
N VAL A 32 3.12 -5.32 1.76
CA VAL A 32 3.72 -4.03 1.36
C VAL A 32 2.78 -2.88 1.70
N VAL A 33 3.19 -2.03 2.64
CA VAL A 33 2.51 -0.78 2.98
C VAL A 33 3.25 0.39 2.34
N VAL A 34 2.54 1.17 1.54
CA VAL A 34 3.04 2.41 0.96
C VAL A 34 2.51 3.58 1.78
N ILE A 35 3.42 4.35 2.37
CA ILE A 35 3.12 5.53 3.17
C ILE A 35 3.43 6.78 2.36
N ASP A 36 2.39 7.54 2.08
CA ASP A 36 2.48 8.78 1.36
C ASP A 36 2.41 9.98 2.31
N ALA A 37 3.54 10.68 2.45
CA ALA A 37 3.57 11.97 3.12
C ALA A 37 3.06 13.04 2.14
N GLY A 38 1.81 13.46 2.30
CA GLY A 38 1.16 14.44 1.43
C GLY A 38 1.99 15.71 1.25
N HIS A 39 1.88 16.34 0.08
CA HIS A 39 2.64 17.53 -0.32
C HIS A 39 4.16 17.33 -0.29
N GLY A 40 4.95 18.42 -0.30
CA GLY A 40 6.42 18.37 -0.25
C GLY A 40 7.10 19.40 -1.14
N GLY A 41 8.27 19.85 -0.71
CA GLY A 41 9.08 20.83 -1.42
C GLY A 41 8.32 22.13 -1.66
N LYS A 42 8.13 22.49 -2.93
CA LYS A 42 7.37 23.70 -3.31
C LYS A 42 5.85 23.60 -3.14
N PHE A 43 5.32 22.42 -2.84
CA PHE A 43 3.91 22.23 -2.53
C PHE A 43 3.77 22.20 -0.99
N PRO A 44 3.32 23.29 -0.34
CA PRO A 44 3.28 23.36 1.13
C PRO A 44 2.06 22.68 1.76
N GLY A 45 0.96 22.57 1.00
CA GLY A 45 -0.36 22.25 1.54
C GLY A 45 -0.95 23.39 2.38
N ALA A 46 -1.92 23.04 3.23
CA ALA A 46 -2.49 23.95 4.21
C ALA A 46 -1.39 24.50 5.14
N HIS A 47 -1.47 25.79 5.47
CA HIS A 47 -0.48 26.41 6.34
C HIS A 47 -1.05 27.62 7.08
N TYR A 48 -0.64 27.77 8.34
CA TYR A 48 -1.00 28.90 9.19
C TYR A 48 0.09 29.12 10.24
N GLY A 49 0.41 30.38 10.54
CA GLY A 49 1.35 30.72 11.62
C GLY A 49 2.76 30.13 11.46
N GLY A 50 3.24 29.94 10.22
CA GLY A 50 4.55 29.35 9.94
C GLY A 50 4.60 27.82 10.08
N VAL A 51 3.47 27.17 10.32
CA VAL A 51 3.33 25.71 10.28
C VAL A 51 2.81 25.30 8.91
N TYR A 52 3.47 24.33 8.28
CA TYR A 52 3.11 23.83 6.96
C TYR A 52 2.66 22.36 7.04
N GLU A 53 1.58 22.02 6.35
CA GLU A 53 1.05 20.67 6.27
C GLU A 53 2.13 19.67 5.81
N LYS A 54 2.94 20.02 4.80
CA LYS A 54 4.04 19.16 4.31
C LYS A 54 5.04 18.72 5.39
N ASP A 55 5.25 19.53 6.42
CA ASP A 55 6.17 19.23 7.52
C ASP A 55 5.53 18.29 8.53
N LEU A 56 4.24 18.50 8.81
CA LEU A 56 3.45 17.65 9.70
C LEU A 56 3.25 16.27 9.09
N THR A 57 2.84 16.19 7.83
CA THR A 57 2.62 14.93 7.12
C THR A 57 3.91 14.11 7.05
N LEU A 58 5.07 14.74 6.80
CA LEU A 58 6.37 14.06 6.81
C LEU A 58 6.69 13.46 8.19
N LYS A 59 6.52 14.25 9.26
CA LYS A 59 6.79 13.79 10.64
C LYS A 59 5.89 12.61 11.00
N VAL A 60 4.60 12.67 10.66
CA VAL A 60 3.64 11.60 10.93
C VAL A 60 3.97 10.36 10.09
N ALA A 61 4.20 10.51 8.78
CA ALA A 61 4.55 9.40 7.89
C ALA A 61 5.78 8.63 8.37
N LEU A 62 6.87 9.33 8.70
CA LEU A 62 8.08 8.70 9.24
C LEU A 62 7.85 8.01 10.58
N LYS A 63 6.95 8.53 11.43
CA LYS A 63 6.60 7.89 12.70
C LYS A 63 5.77 6.63 12.47
N VAL A 64 4.75 6.69 11.61
CA VAL A 64 3.91 5.54 11.26
C VAL A 64 4.76 4.43 10.67
N GLY A 65 5.61 4.74 9.70
CA GLY A 65 6.44 3.73 9.06
C GLY A 65 7.45 3.09 10.00
N ARG A 66 8.08 3.86 10.91
CA ARG A 66 8.92 3.27 11.98
C ARG A 66 8.14 2.33 12.89
N LEU A 67 6.90 2.67 13.25
CA LEU A 67 6.08 1.81 14.10
C LEU A 67 5.69 0.50 13.40
N ILE A 68 5.40 0.56 12.10
CA ILE A 68 5.15 -0.65 11.28
C ILE A 68 6.43 -1.49 11.18
N GLU A 69 7.56 -0.89 10.81
CA GLU A 69 8.85 -1.57 10.70
C GLU A 69 9.25 -2.27 12.02
N GLN A 70 8.92 -1.68 13.18
CA GLN A 70 9.21 -2.25 14.50
C GLN A 70 8.20 -3.31 14.95
N GLY A 71 6.90 -3.09 14.71
CA GLY A 71 5.82 -3.95 15.21
C GLY A 71 5.47 -5.10 14.26
N MET A 72 5.87 -5.01 12.99
CA MET A 72 5.45 -5.90 11.91
C MET A 72 6.63 -6.25 10.99
N PRO A 73 7.64 -7.03 11.46
CA PRO A 73 8.87 -7.29 10.72
C PRO A 73 8.69 -8.03 9.38
N GLY A 74 7.51 -8.61 9.12
CA GLY A 74 7.14 -9.20 7.83
C GLY A 74 6.53 -8.21 6.82
N VAL A 75 6.29 -6.96 7.23
CA VAL A 75 5.68 -5.93 6.38
C VAL A 75 6.75 -4.98 5.86
N LYS A 76 6.88 -4.90 4.54
CA LYS A 76 7.73 -3.94 3.86
C LYS A 76 7.06 -2.56 3.86
N VAL A 77 7.78 -1.55 4.35
CA VAL A 77 7.33 -0.16 4.28
C VAL A 77 8.01 0.56 3.11
N VAL A 78 7.22 1.19 2.27
CA VAL A 78 7.66 2.02 1.15
C VAL A 78 7.16 3.44 1.39
N TYR A 79 8.03 4.44 1.29
CA TYR A 79 7.63 5.84 1.45
C TYR A 79 7.65 6.53 0.09
N THR A 80 6.65 7.35 -0.22
CA THR A 80 6.70 8.21 -1.42
C THR A 80 7.82 9.26 -1.28
N ARG A 81 7.99 9.81 -0.07
CA ARG A 81 9.14 10.67 0.30
C ARG A 81 9.55 10.47 1.75
N LYS A 82 10.85 10.62 2.03
CA LYS A 82 11.44 10.58 3.39
C LYS A 82 12.07 11.92 3.81
N THR A 83 12.02 12.92 2.94
CA THR A 83 12.56 14.27 3.13
C THR A 83 11.56 15.30 2.61
N ASP A 84 11.81 16.58 2.86
CA ASP A 84 11.04 17.65 2.23
C ASP A 84 11.48 17.81 0.76
N LYS A 85 10.71 17.24 -0.16
CA LYS A 85 10.90 17.34 -1.60
C LYS A 85 9.58 17.15 -2.34
N GLU A 86 9.40 17.81 -3.47
CA GLU A 86 8.46 17.38 -4.49
C GLU A 86 8.99 16.14 -5.26
N LEU A 87 8.08 15.38 -5.84
CA LEU A 87 8.33 14.23 -6.70
C LEU A 87 8.10 14.56 -8.18
N GLY A 88 7.39 15.65 -8.48
CA GLY A 88 7.08 16.09 -9.85
C GLY A 88 7.23 17.59 -10.07
N LYS A 89 7.37 17.99 -11.34
CA LYS A 89 7.50 19.41 -11.71
C LYS A 89 6.17 20.14 -11.58
N THR A 90 5.07 19.51 -11.98
CA THR A 90 3.71 20.01 -11.80
C THR A 90 3.01 19.24 -10.68
N LEU A 91 1.88 19.75 -10.20
CA LEU A 91 1.06 19.03 -9.23
C LEU A 91 0.57 17.68 -9.80
N ALA A 92 0.21 17.64 -11.09
CA ALA A 92 -0.21 16.42 -11.75
C ALA A 92 0.93 15.38 -11.80
N ASP A 93 2.15 15.81 -12.18
CA ASP A 93 3.32 14.93 -12.20
C ASP A 93 3.67 14.43 -10.79
N ASP A 94 3.51 15.28 -9.77
CA ASP A 94 3.81 14.93 -8.38
C ASP A 94 2.85 13.85 -7.86
N LEU A 95 1.54 14.02 -8.13
CA LEU A 95 0.52 13.03 -7.77
C LEU A 95 0.72 11.72 -8.56
N GLN A 96 1.06 11.81 -9.85
CA GLN A 96 1.34 10.63 -10.67
C GLN A 96 2.56 9.86 -10.14
N ALA A 97 3.65 10.55 -9.80
CA ALA A 97 4.84 9.90 -9.25
C ALA A 97 4.55 9.13 -7.94
N ARG A 98 3.63 9.63 -7.10
CA ARG A 98 3.19 8.91 -5.88
C ARG A 98 2.46 7.62 -6.22
N ALA A 99 1.55 7.67 -7.18
CA ALA A 99 0.84 6.49 -7.68
C ALA A 99 1.80 5.48 -8.33
N ASP A 100 2.78 5.96 -9.10
CA ASP A 100 3.79 5.12 -9.74
C ASP A 100 4.68 4.41 -8.72
N ILE A 101 5.08 5.10 -7.64
CA ILE A 101 5.81 4.47 -6.52
C ILE A 101 4.96 3.37 -5.87
N ALA A 102 3.68 3.65 -5.61
CA ALA A 102 2.79 2.68 -4.98
C ALA A 102 2.63 1.43 -5.85
N ASN A 103 2.24 1.61 -7.11
CA ASN A 103 2.03 0.54 -8.08
C ASN A 103 3.32 -0.23 -8.39
N GLY A 104 4.43 0.48 -8.62
CA GLY A 104 5.73 -0.11 -8.93
C GLY A 104 6.35 -0.87 -7.75
N SER A 105 5.90 -0.61 -6.53
CA SER A 105 6.35 -1.34 -5.34
C SER A 105 5.56 -2.60 -5.00
N GLY A 106 4.44 -2.84 -5.71
CA GLY A 106 3.48 -3.89 -5.37
C GLY A 106 2.74 -3.61 -4.06
N GLY A 107 2.36 -2.34 -3.80
CA GLY A 107 1.70 -1.95 -2.55
C GLY A 107 0.33 -2.59 -2.37
N ASP A 108 0.12 -3.31 -1.27
CA ASP A 108 -1.18 -3.89 -0.88
C ASP A 108 -2.08 -2.86 -0.18
N LEU A 109 -1.45 -1.91 0.52
CA LEU A 109 -2.12 -0.83 1.22
C LEU A 109 -1.40 0.49 0.98
N PHE A 110 -2.12 1.49 0.50
CA PHE A 110 -1.65 2.86 0.33
C PHE A 110 -2.29 3.78 1.38
N ILE A 111 -1.46 4.45 2.18
CA ILE A 111 -1.89 5.37 3.24
C ILE A 111 -1.38 6.77 2.88
N SER A 112 -2.26 7.64 2.42
CA SER A 112 -1.94 9.06 2.24
C SER A 112 -2.30 9.86 3.47
N ILE A 113 -1.35 10.65 3.96
CA ILE A 113 -1.45 11.42 5.20
C ILE A 113 -1.50 12.90 4.85
N HIS A 114 -2.58 13.55 5.30
CA HIS A 114 -2.87 14.97 5.12
C HIS A 114 -3.35 15.59 6.45
N VAL A 115 -3.19 16.90 6.57
CA VAL A 115 -3.67 17.68 7.74
C VAL A 115 -4.40 18.89 7.21
N ASN A 116 -5.71 18.93 7.43
CA ASN A 116 -6.63 19.91 6.84
C ASN A 116 -6.93 21.07 7.80
#